data_AF-A0A6N7MEN8-F1
#
_entry.id   AF-A0A6N7MEN8-F1
#
_cell.length_a   1.000
_cell.length_b   1.000
_cell.length_c   1.000
_cell.angle_alpha   90.00
_cell.angle_beta   90.00
_cell.angle_gamma   90.00
#
_symmetry.space_group_name_H-M   'P 1'
#
loop_
_entity.id
_entity.type
_entity.pdbx_description
1 polymer ?
#
loop_
_entity_poly.entity_id
_entity_poly.type
_entity_poly.pdbx_seq_one_letter_code
_entity_poly.pdbx_strand_id
1 'polypeptide(L)'
;MIFPQVRYDFRPHHCNEKIYFESNTTDINPKRCAILIENLQNLTINCSGSEFIYYDRMQPFTIGHSSNITIRNISIDWDIPLTAQAEIPIKQKRKK
;
A
#
# COMPACT_ATOMS: atom_id res chain seq x y z
N MET A 1 6.26 -18.75 -1.99
CA MET A 1 7.33 -17.79 -2.33
C MET A 1 7.85 -17.17 -1.05
N ILE A 2 9.17 -17.01 -0.93
CA ILE A 2 9.83 -16.37 0.23
C ILE A 2 10.59 -15.16 -0.30
N PHE A 3 10.33 -13.99 0.28
CA PHE A 3 11.15 -12.80 0.05
C PHE A 3 12.24 -12.72 1.14
N PRO A 4 13.49 -12.40 0.79
CA PRO A 4 14.53 -12.12 1.78
C PRO A 4 14.13 -10.90 2.61
N GLN A 5 14.52 -10.91 3.90
CA GLN A 5 14.23 -9.82 4.85
C GLN A 5 15.04 -8.57 4.48
N VAL A 6 14.42 -7.68 3.71
CA VAL A 6 15.01 -6.39 3.31
C VAL A 6 13.90 -5.35 3.20
N ARG A 7 14.29 -4.10 2.88
CA ARG A 7 13.36 -3.06 2.47
C ARG A 7 13.12 -3.13 0.96
N TYR A 8 11.86 -3.02 0.54
CA TYR A 8 11.43 -2.94 -0.84
C TYR A 8 10.73 -1.60 -1.09
N ASP A 9 11.20 -0.86 -2.09
CA ASP A 9 10.66 0.44 -2.46
C ASP A 9 9.82 0.32 -3.74
N PHE A 10 8.51 0.56 -3.64
CA PHE A 10 7.56 0.48 -4.75
C PHE A 10 7.25 1.87 -5.29
N ARG A 11 7.56 2.09 -6.57
CA ARG A 11 7.34 3.37 -7.25
C ARG A 11 6.24 3.26 -8.30
N PRO A 12 5.50 4.36 -8.58
CA PRO A 12 4.32 4.33 -9.44
C PRO A 12 4.59 3.83 -10.86
N HIS A 13 5.77 4.15 -11.41
CA HIS A 13 6.14 3.83 -12.79
C HIS A 13 6.37 2.33 -13.04
N HIS A 14 6.47 1.52 -12.00
CA HIS A 14 6.60 0.06 -12.11
C HIS A 14 5.32 -0.68 -11.69
N CYS A 15 4.26 0.04 -11.34
CA CYS A 15 3.02 -0.57 -10.87
C CYS A 15 2.14 -1.00 -12.04
N ASN A 16 1.37 -2.07 -11.84
CA ASN A 16 0.29 -2.40 -12.76
C ASN A 16 -0.82 -1.36 -12.61
N GLU A 17 -1.45 -0.97 -13.71
CA GLU A 17 -2.60 -0.09 -13.69
C GLU A 17 -3.85 -0.86 -14.13
N LYS A 18 -4.90 -0.83 -13.31
CA LYS A 18 -6.14 -1.53 -13.59
C LYS A 18 -7.37 -0.73 -13.21
N ILE A 19 -8.46 -0.99 -13.92
CA ILE A 19 -9.77 -0.46 -13.57
C ILE A 19 -10.38 -1.41 -12.54
N TYR A 20 -10.54 -0.93 -11.32
CA TYR A 20 -11.24 -1.64 -10.25
C TYR A 20 -12.28 -0.74 -9.59
N PHE A 21 -13.34 -1.39 -9.12
CA PHE A 21 -14.39 -0.80 -8.31
C PHE A 21 -14.40 -1.51 -6.98
N GLU A 22 -14.04 -0.78 -5.92
CA GLU A 22 -13.80 -1.34 -4.59
C GLU A 22 -14.79 -0.69 -3.63
N SER A 23 -15.68 -1.50 -3.07
CA SER A 23 -16.75 -0.99 -2.20
C SER A 23 -16.19 -0.19 -1.03
N ASN A 24 -16.88 0.89 -0.65
CA ASN A 24 -16.49 1.82 0.42
C ASN A 24 -15.16 2.56 0.20
N THR A 25 -14.69 2.65 -1.05
CA THR A 25 -13.54 3.48 -1.42
C THR A 25 -13.92 4.45 -2.55
N THR A 26 -13.04 5.40 -2.86
CA THR A 26 -13.23 6.29 -4.01
C THR A 26 -12.84 5.59 -5.31
N ASP A 27 -13.68 5.73 -6.34
CA ASP A 27 -13.44 5.20 -7.69
C ASP A 27 -12.49 6.09 -8.51
N ILE A 28 -11.26 6.29 -7.99
CA ILE A 28 -10.18 6.93 -8.75
C ILE A 28 -9.45 5.83 -9.53
N ASN A 29 -9.71 5.80 -10.84
CA ASN A 29 -9.12 4.86 -11.77
C ASN A 29 -8.16 5.58 -12.76
N PRO A 30 -7.13 4.90 -13.27
CA PRO A 30 -6.76 3.51 -12.95
C PRO A 30 -6.15 3.41 -11.54
N LYS A 31 -6.42 2.29 -10.86
CA LYS A 31 -5.74 1.93 -9.61
C LYS A 31 -4.32 1.48 -9.94
N ARG A 32 -3.34 2.01 -9.21
CA ARG A 32 -1.95 1.56 -9.26
C ARG A 32 -1.78 0.41 -8.28
N CYS A 33 -1.59 -0.79 -8.80
CA CYS A 33 -1.43 -2.02 -8.03
C CYS A 33 0.05 -2.41 -8.03
N ALA A 34 0.71 -2.22 -6.90
CA ALA A 34 2.14 -2.55 -6.77
C ALA A 34 2.36 -4.07 -6.85
N ILE A 35 1.52 -4.83 -6.13
CA ILE A 35 1.53 -6.30 -6.18
C ILE A 35 0.14 -6.76 -6.55
N LEU A 36 0.01 -7.29 -7.77
CA LEU A 36 -1.25 -7.77 -8.32
C LEU A 36 -1.27 -9.31 -8.32
N ILE A 37 -2.23 -9.89 -7.61
CA ILE A 37 -2.45 -11.33 -7.52
C ILE A 37 -3.80 -11.62 -8.16
N GLU A 38 -3.79 -12.22 -9.34
CA GLU A 38 -5.01 -12.51 -10.08
C GLU A 38 -5.05 -13.91 -10.68
N ASN A 39 -6.23 -14.53 -10.63
CA ASN A 39 -6.46 -15.87 -11.17
C ASN A 39 -5.51 -16.93 -10.59
N LEU A 40 -5.08 -16.75 -9.34
CA LEU A 40 -4.17 -17.65 -8.64
C LEU A 40 -4.88 -18.40 -7.51
N GLN A 41 -4.42 -19.61 -7.24
CA GLN A 41 -4.92 -20.44 -6.16
C GLN A 41 -3.76 -21.02 -5.35
N ASN A 42 -3.95 -21.16 -4.04
CA ASN A 42 -2.98 -21.80 -3.13
C ASN A 42 -1.60 -21.11 -3.08
N LEU A 43 -1.58 -19.78 -3.13
CA LEU A 43 -0.34 -19.00 -3.07
C LEU A 43 -0.04 -18.57 -1.63
N THR A 44 1.16 -18.89 -1.14
CA THR A 44 1.71 -18.30 0.09
C THR A 44 2.91 -17.42 -0.22
N ILE A 45 2.85 -16.16 0.20
CA ILE A 45 3.94 -15.18 0.18
C ILE A 45 4.38 -14.94 1.62
N ASN A 46 5.61 -15.35 1.94
CA ASN A 46 6.25 -15.06 3.22
C ASN A 46 7.30 -13.96 3.01
N CYS A 47 7.07 -12.79 3.59
CA CYS A 47 7.95 -11.63 3.42
C CYS A 47 9.07 -11.56 4.46
N SER A 48 9.21 -12.58 5.34
CA SER A 48 10.33 -12.71 6.28
C SER A 48 10.60 -11.48 7.17
N GLY A 49 9.58 -10.67 7.47
CA GLY A 49 9.71 -9.44 8.26
C GLY A 49 10.17 -8.22 7.44
N SER A 50 10.04 -8.26 6.12
CA SER A 50 10.44 -7.17 5.22
C SER A 50 9.53 -5.95 5.33
N GLU A 51 10.12 -4.78 5.03
CA GLU A 51 9.44 -3.50 4.96
C GLU A 51 9.12 -3.15 3.51
N PHE A 52 7.85 -2.89 3.21
CA PHE A 52 7.38 -2.53 1.88
C PHE A 52 6.95 -1.06 1.93
N ILE A 53 7.75 -0.19 1.30
CA ILE A 53 7.55 1.26 1.30
C ILE A 53 7.02 1.71 -0.05
N TYR A 54 5.88 2.39 -0.02
CA TYR A 54 5.17 2.84 -1.23
C TYR A 54 5.34 4.35 -1.44
N TYR A 55 5.71 4.75 -2.65
CA TYR A 55 5.90 6.16 -3.03
C TYR A 55 4.69 6.64 -3.82
N ASP A 56 3.90 7.56 -3.27
CA ASP A 56 2.60 8.01 -3.81
C ASP A 56 1.43 7.08 -3.43
N ARG A 57 0.20 7.51 -3.75
CA ARG A 57 -1.02 6.76 -3.51
C ARG A 57 -1.09 5.56 -4.46
N MET A 58 -0.87 4.36 -3.92
CA MET A 58 -1.01 3.09 -4.64
C MET A 58 -1.53 1.99 -3.71
N GLN A 59 -1.97 0.89 -4.30
CA GLN A 59 -2.43 -0.29 -3.60
C GLN A 59 -1.24 -1.22 -3.32
N PRO A 60 -0.96 -1.52 -2.04
CA PRO A 60 0.11 -2.44 -1.67
C PRO A 60 -0.06 -3.83 -2.27
N PHE A 61 -1.26 -4.39 -2.11
CA PHE A 61 -1.67 -5.68 -2.64
C PHE A 61 -3.09 -5.57 -3.20
N THR A 62 -3.28 -6.08 -4.41
CA THR A 62 -4.60 -6.21 -5.03
C THR A 62 -4.82 -7.68 -5.37
N ILE A 63 -5.87 -8.29 -4.82
CA ILE A 63 -6.19 -9.70 -5.00
C ILE A 63 -7.52 -9.80 -5.74
N GLY A 64 -7.50 -10.29 -6.98
CA GLY A 64 -8.68 -10.47 -7.82
C GLY A 64 -8.84 -11.92 -8.24
N HIS A 65 -10.08 -12.43 -8.30
CA HIS A 65 -10.38 -13.77 -8.84
C HIS A 65 -9.45 -14.90 -8.33
N SER A 66 -9.05 -14.85 -7.06
CA SER A 66 -8.04 -15.75 -6.48
C SER A 66 -8.57 -16.41 -5.21
N SER A 67 -8.07 -17.60 -4.88
CA SER A 67 -8.52 -18.37 -3.71
C SER A 67 -7.35 -18.92 -2.90
N ASN A 68 -7.53 -19.07 -1.59
CA ASN A 68 -6.51 -19.59 -0.67
C ASN A 68 -5.15 -18.87 -0.80
N ILE A 69 -5.17 -17.54 -0.64
CA ILE A 69 -3.98 -16.68 -0.70
C ILE A 69 -3.57 -16.31 0.73
N THR A 70 -2.29 -16.53 1.06
CA THR A 70 -1.70 -16.13 2.35
C THR A 70 -0.54 -15.18 2.12
N ILE A 71 -0.60 -14.00 2.70
CA ILE A 71 0.51 -13.04 2.75
C ILE A 71 0.86 -12.83 4.22
N ARG A 72 2.11 -13.04 4.62
CA ARG A 72 2.52 -12.97 6.03
C ARG A 72 3.93 -12.42 6.22
N ASN A 73 4.20 -11.98 7.45
CA ASN A 73 5.48 -11.45 7.91
C ASN A 73 5.93 -10.24 7.07
N ILE A 74 5.07 -9.24 6.98
CA ILE A 74 5.27 -8.03 6.18
C ILE A 74 4.93 -6.77 7.01
N SER A 75 5.69 -5.71 6.80
CA SER A 75 5.36 -4.35 7.21
C SER A 75 5.05 -3.51 5.96
N ILE A 76 4.02 -2.67 6.02
CA ILE A 76 3.56 -1.81 4.92
C ILE A 76 3.53 -0.38 5.42
N ASP A 77 4.18 0.54 4.70
CA ASP A 77 4.14 1.97 4.99
C ASP A 77 4.32 2.82 3.72
N TRP A 78 4.12 4.13 3.84
CA TRP A 78 4.33 5.10 2.77
C TRP A 78 5.51 6.01 3.09
N ASP A 79 6.26 6.40 2.05
CA ASP A 79 7.36 7.37 2.19
C ASP A 79 6.85 8.73 2.71
N ILE A 80 5.67 9.13 2.24
CA ILE A 80 4.93 10.29 2.74
C ILE A 80 3.55 9.80 3.20
N PRO A 81 3.16 10.03 4.46
CA PRO A 81 1.83 9.68 4.94
C PRO A 81 0.74 10.27 4.05
N LEU A 82 -0.30 9.47 3.77
CA LEU A 82 -1.46 9.92 2.98
C LEU A 82 -2.39 10.87 3.77
N THR A 83 -2.05 11.15 5.02
CA THR A 83 -2.75 12.06 5.92
C THR A 83 -1.74 13.04 6.53
N ALA A 84 -2.23 14.21 6.94
CA ALA A 84 -1.43 15.17 7.69
C ALA A 84 -1.87 15.18 9.15
N GLN A 85 -0.91 15.32 10.06
CA GLN A 85 -1.16 15.56 11.47
C GLN A 85 -0.41 16.82 11.90
N ALA A 86 -1.02 17.61 12.78
CA ALA A 86 -0.41 18.81 13.33
C ALA A 86 -0.78 18.97 14.81
N GLU A 87 0.15 19.52 15.59
CA GLU A 87 -0.13 20.00 16.94
C GLU A 87 -0.82 21.37 16.86
N ILE A 88 -1.81 21.61 17.72
CA ILE A 88 -2.52 22.90 17.77
C ILE A 88 -1.81 23.80 18.80
N PRO A 89 -1.09 24.85 18.37
CA PRO A 89 -0.44 25.75 19.32
C PRO A 89 -1.45 26.66 20.00
N ILE A 90 -1.22 26.97 21.28
CA ILE A 90 -2.02 27.95 22.03
C ILE A 90 -1.80 29.34 21.41
N LYS A 91 -2.88 30.02 21.00
CA LYS A 91 -2.84 31.40 20.49
C LYS A 91 -2.39 32.36 21.60
N GLN A 92 -1.18 32.90 21.49
CA GLN A 92 -0.79 34.08 22.26
C GLN A 92 -1.39 35.34 21.59
N LYS A 93 -2.30 36.03 22.28
CA LYS A 93 -2.81 37.33 21.80
C LYS A 93 -1.66 38.34 21.81
N ARG A 94 -1.23 38.80 20.63
CA ARG A 94 -0.37 39.99 20.51
C ARG A 94 -1.10 41.17 21.15
N LYS A 95 -0.56 41.71 22.25
CA LYS A 95 -0.95 43.02 22.76
C LYS A 95 -0.55 44.06 21.71
N LYS A 96 -1.53 44.86 21.25
CA LYS A 96 -1.27 46.09 20.51
C LYS A 96 -0.60 47.11 21.41
#